data_AF-A0A915A844-F1
#
_entry.id   AF-A0A915A844-F1
#
_cell.length_a   1.000
_cell.length_b   1.000
_cell.length_c   1.000
_cell.angle_alpha   90.00
_cell.angle_beta   90.00
_cell.angle_gamma   90.00
#
_symmetry.space_group_name_H-M   'P 1'
#
loop_
_entity.id
_entity.type
_entity.pdbx_description
1 polymer ?
#
loop_
_entity_poly.entity_id
_entity_poly.type
_entity_poly.pdbx_seq_one_letter_code
_entity_poly.pdbx_strand_id
1 'polypeptide(L)'
;FPVAAEVKRVGDTLLGVATQCVQVKHVTKLNSQTLSNLCLKINVKLGGVNSVLLPQSRPAVFNEPVVFFGADLCHPSPSDPGKPSIASV
;
A
#
# COMPACT_ATOMS: atom_id res chain seq x y z
N PHE A 1 2.20 16.94 -4.75
CA PHE A 1 3.52 16.33 -4.44
C PHE A 1 4.13 15.70 -5.69
N PRO A 2 4.58 16.51 -6.67
CA PRO A 2 5.05 16.02 -7.97
C PRO A 2 6.26 15.07 -7.85
N VAL A 3 7.18 15.33 -6.90
CA VAL A 3 8.36 14.48 -6.71
C VAL A 3 8.00 13.06 -6.25
N ALA A 4 7.04 12.92 -5.33
CA ALA A 4 6.62 11.59 -4.86
C ALA A 4 5.94 10.78 -5.98
N ALA A 5 5.20 11.46 -6.86
CA ALA A 5 4.59 10.83 -8.03
C ALA A 5 5.66 10.30 -9.01
N GLU A 6 6.71 11.09 -9.27
CA GLU A 6 7.80 10.65 -10.16
C GLU A 6 8.63 9.51 -9.56
N VAL A 7 8.96 9.59 -8.27
CA VAL A 7 9.64 8.48 -7.56
C VAL A 7 8.83 7.19 -7.66
N LYS A 8 7.50 7.29 -7.51
CA LYS A 8 6.59 6.14 -7.62
C LYS A 8 6.51 5.61 -9.04
N ARG A 9 6.38 6.49 -10.04
CA ARG A 9 6.36 6.11 -11.45
C ARG A 9 7.63 5.34 -11.82
N VAL A 10 8.81 5.90 -11.55
CA VAL A 10 10.08 5.27 -11.90
C VAL A 10 10.30 3.98 -11.12
N GLY A 11 10.09 4.00 -9.80
CA GLY A 11 10.30 2.83 -8.94
C GLY A 11 9.36 1.67 -9.29
N ASP A 12 8.06 1.95 -9.39
CA ASP A 12 7.03 0.91 -9.50
C ASP A 12 6.83 0.43 -10.95
N THR A 13 7.07 1.27 -11.97
CA THR A 13 6.77 0.92 -13.38
C THR A 13 7.98 0.77 -14.30
N LEU A 14 9.12 1.41 -13.99
CA LEU A 14 10.30 1.39 -14.86
C LEU A 14 11.42 0.51 -14.33
N LEU A 15 11.74 0.61 -13.04
CA LEU A 15 12.90 -0.05 -12.44
C LEU A 15 12.54 -1.26 -11.57
N GLY A 16 11.28 -1.37 -11.12
CA GLY A 16 10.85 -2.45 -10.23
C GLY A 16 11.50 -2.39 -8.83
N VAL A 17 11.81 -1.18 -8.34
CA VAL A 17 12.47 -0.98 -7.05
C VAL A 17 11.46 -0.50 -6.01
N ALA A 18 11.36 -1.23 -4.90
CA ALA A 18 10.49 -0.86 -3.78
C ALA A 18 10.90 0.49 -3.18
N THR A 19 9.97 1.45 -3.15
CA THR A 19 10.22 2.81 -2.62
C THR A 19 9.32 3.15 -1.43
N GLN A 20 9.88 3.83 -0.41
CA GLN A 20 9.16 4.34 0.76
C GLN A 20 9.43 5.83 0.98
N CYS A 21 8.48 6.69 0.60
CA CYS A 21 8.59 8.13 0.83
C CYS A 21 8.24 8.51 2.28
N VAL A 22 8.99 9.43 2.87
CA VAL A 22 8.77 9.97 4.22
C VAL A 22 8.86 11.49 4.17
N GLN A 23 7.91 12.19 4.81
CA GLN A 23 7.98 13.64 4.91
C GLN A 23 9.14 14.05 5.83
N VAL A 24 9.92 15.06 5.43
CA VAL A 24 11.08 15.55 6.18
C VAL A 24 10.76 15.83 7.64
N LYS A 25 9.59 16.40 7.95
CA LYS A 25 9.15 16.68 9.33
C LYS A 25 9.13 15.45 10.26
N HIS A 26 8.87 14.26 9.70
CA HIS A 26 8.85 12.99 10.45
C HIS A 26 10.25 12.37 10.59
N VAL A 27 11.24 12.88 9.85
CA VAL A 27 12.65 12.52 9.97
C VAL A 27 13.36 13.48 10.94
N THR A 28 13.03 14.77 10.88
CA THR A 28 13.62 15.79 11.76
C THR A 28 13.15 15.65 13.20
N LYS A 29 11.89 15.26 13.42
CA LYS A 29 11.37 14.93 14.74
C LYS A 29 10.87 13.50 14.76
N LEU A 30 11.72 12.61 15.27
CA LEU A 30 11.40 11.20 15.38
C LEU A 30 10.34 10.95 16.46
N ASN A 31 9.42 10.05 16.13
CA ASN A 31 8.39 9.55 17.03
C ASN A 31 8.35 8.03 16.88
N SER A 32 8.41 7.30 17.99
CA SER A 32 8.43 5.84 18.01
C SER A 32 7.21 5.25 17.31
N GLN A 33 6.02 5.83 17.49
CA GLN A 33 4.80 5.38 16.81
C GLN A 33 4.89 5.57 15.29
N THR A 34 5.43 6.71 14.84
CA THR A 34 5.60 7.00 13.40
C THR A 34 6.60 6.04 12.77
N LEU A 35 7.70 5.75 13.46
CA LEU A 35 8.71 4.79 13.01
C LEU A 35 8.15 3.37 12.96
N SER A 36 7.39 2.94 13.97
CA SER A 36 6.71 1.64 13.97
C SER A 36 5.79 1.49 12.75
N ASN A 37 4.94 2.48 12.50
CA ASN A 37 4.06 2.47 11.32
C ASN A 37 4.84 2.49 10.00
N LEU A 38 6.02 3.11 9.96
CA LEU A 38 6.90 3.09 8.80
C LEU A 38 7.47 1.69 8.55
N CYS A 39 7.94 1.01 9.60
CA CYS A 39 8.46 -0.36 9.53
C CYS A 39 7.38 -1.33 9.03
N LEU A 40 6.13 -1.20 9.48
CA LEU A 40 5.02 -2.03 8.99
C LEU A 40 4.83 -1.91 7.47
N LYS A 41 5.01 -0.71 6.90
CA LYS A 41 4.90 -0.47 5.46
C LYS A 41 6.11 -0.99 4.68
N ILE A 42 7.31 -0.86 5.24
CA ILE A 42 8.54 -1.35 4.63
C ILE A 42 8.54 -2.88 4.59
N ASN A 43 8.16 -3.54 5.68
CA ASN A 43 8.13 -5.00 5.77
C ASN A 43 7.28 -5.62 4.65
N VAL A 44 6.05 -5.11 4.45
CA VAL A 44 5.15 -5.62 3.39
C VAL A 44 5.68 -5.36 1.98
N LYS A 45 6.33 -4.21 1.74
CA LYS A 45 6.94 -3.91 0.43
C LYS A 45 8.10 -4.82 0.07
N LEU A 46 8.75 -5.40 1.07
CA LEU A 46 9.84 -6.36 0.89
C LEU A 46 9.34 -7.81 0.96
N GLY A 47 8.02 -8.04 0.92
CA GLY A 47 7.41 -9.37 0.92
C GLY A 47 7.21 -9.99 2.31
N GLY A 48 7.48 -9.25 3.38
CA GLY A 48 7.25 -9.71 4.75
C GLY A 48 5.77 -9.70 5.15
N VAL A 49 5.42 -10.56 6.11
CA VAL A 49 4.09 -10.62 6.73
C VAL A 49 4.17 -10.00 8.12
N ASN A 50 3.39 -8.95 8.38
CA ASN A 50 3.41 -8.28 9.70
C ASN A 50 2.72 -9.13 10.78
N SER A 51 1.60 -9.75 10.44
CA SER A 51 0.79 -10.53 11.37
C SER A 51 -0.19 -11.42 10.61
N VAL A 52 -0.63 -12.50 11.24
CA VAL A 52 -1.64 -13.43 10.71
C VAL A 52 -2.71 -13.70 11.76
N LEU A 53 -3.91 -14.09 11.32
CA LEU A 53 -4.94 -14.56 12.23
C LEU A 53 -4.51 -15.85 12.91
N LEU A 54 -4.75 -15.91 14.22
CA LEU A 54 -4.58 -17.12 15.01
C LEU A 54 -5.38 -18.27 14.38
N PRO A 55 -4.79 -19.45 14.15
CA PRO A 55 -5.46 -20.55 13.45
C PRO A 55 -6.82 -20.92 14.06
N GLN A 56 -6.93 -20.94 15.39
CA GLN A 56 -8.16 -21.23 16.13
C GLN A 56 -9.25 -20.17 16.00
N SER A 57 -8.90 -18.97 15.54
CA SER A 57 -9.85 -17.86 15.32
C SER A 57 -10.33 -17.80 13.87
N ARG A 58 -9.84 -18.69 12.98
CA ARG A 58 -10.23 -18.69 11.57
C ARG A 58 -11.59 -19.39 11.39
N PRO A 59 -12.53 -18.80 10.64
CA PRO A 59 -13.81 -19.45 10.32
C PRO A 59 -13.60 -20.68 9.44
N ALA A 60 -14.60 -21.58 9.43
CA ALA A 60 -14.54 -22.85 8.70
C ALA A 60 -14.29 -22.73 7.18
N VAL A 61 -14.56 -21.56 6.58
CA VAL A 61 -14.24 -21.27 5.17
C VAL A 61 -12.75 -21.46 4.84
N PHE A 62 -11.86 -21.38 5.83
CA PHE A 62 -10.43 -21.61 5.67
C PHE A 62 -10.02 -23.09 5.68
N ASN A 63 -10.96 -24.04 5.85
CA ASN A 63 -10.66 -25.47 5.87
C ASN A 63 -10.33 -26.03 4.47
N GLU A 64 -10.75 -25.33 3.43
CA GLU A 64 -10.40 -25.62 2.04
C GLU A 64 -9.61 -24.44 1.45
N PRO A 65 -8.84 -24.63 0.37
CA PRO A 65 -8.17 -23.53 -0.31
C PRO A 65 -9.15 -22.43 -0.75
N VAL A 66 -8.99 -21.22 -0.20
CA VAL A 66 -9.81 -20.06 -0.52
C VAL A 66 -8.93 -18.87 -0.88
N VAL A 67 -9.40 -18.02 -1.80
CA VAL A 67 -8.75 -16.75 -2.18
C VAL A 67 -9.73 -15.60 -1.96
N PHE A 68 -9.23 -14.46 -1.48
CA PHE A 68 -10.02 -13.25 -1.26
C PHE A 68 -9.65 -12.22 -2.32
N PHE A 69 -10.66 -11.69 -3.02
CA PHE A 69 -10.52 -10.59 -3.97
C PHE A 69 -11.18 -9.33 -3.40
N GLY A 70 -10.62 -8.15 -3.71
CA GLY A 70 -11.20 -6.87 -3.33
C GLY A 70 -11.19 -5.93 -4.53
N ALA A 71 -12.35 -5.45 -4.95
CA ALA A 71 -12.46 -4.58 -6.12
C ALA A 71 -12.86 -3.15 -5.75
N ASP A 72 -12.33 -2.16 -6.47
CA ASP A 72 -12.66 -0.74 -6.31
C ASP A 72 -12.73 -0.01 -7.67
N LEU A 73 -13.55 1.05 -7.71
CA LEU A 73 -13.71 1.94 -8.87
C LEU A 73 -13.55 3.39 -8.42
N CYS A 74 -12.53 4.06 -8.95
CA CYS A 74 -12.25 5.46 -8.67
C CYS A 74 -12.58 6.32 -9.90
N HIS A 75 -13.60 7.17 -9.77
CA HIS A 75 -13.96 8.15 -10.79
C HIS A 75 -13.12 9.43 -10.65
N PRO A 76 -12.82 10.11 -11.77
CA PRO A 76 -12.13 11.40 -11.73
C PRO A 76 -12.98 12.48 -11.04
N SER A 77 -12.33 13.59 -10.67
CA SER A 77 -13.03 14.79 -10.19
C SER A 77 -14.06 15.25 -11.24
N PRO A 78 -15.27 15.68 -10.84
CA PRO A 78 -16.28 16.23 -11.77
C PRO A 78 -15.77 17.40 -12.61
N SER A 79 -14.72 18.10 -12.16
CA SER A 79 -14.08 19.21 -12.87
C SER A 79 -13.17 18.78 -14.03
N ASP A 80 -12.83 17.50 -14.15
CA ASP A 80 -11.92 16.95 -15.18
C ASP A 80 -12.58 15.77 -15.95
N PRO A 81 -13.63 16.02 -16.76
CA PRO A 81 -14.42 14.97 -17.41
C PRO A 81 -13.64 14.14 -18.44
N GLY A 82 -12.47 14.61 -18.90
CA GLY A 82 -11.63 13.89 -19.87
C GLY A 82 -10.71 12.82 -19.27
N LYS A 83 -10.65 12.69 -17.93
CA LYS A 83 -9.82 11.67 -17.28
C LYS A 83 -10.54 10.31 -17.22
N PRO A 84 -9.82 9.19 -17.39
CA PRO A 84 -10.44 7.87 -17.27
C PRO A 84 -10.81 7.57 -15.81
N SER A 85 -11.80 6.69 -15.63
CA SER A 85 -12.00 6.02 -14.35
C SER A 85 -10.96 4.91 -14.17
N ILE A 86 -10.56 4.62 -12.94
CA ILE A 86 -9.57 3.59 -12.61
C ILE A 86 -10.29 2.44 -11.90
N ALA A 87 -10.09 1.22 -12.38
CA ALA A 87 -10.58 -0.01 -11.74
C ALA A 87 -9.41 -0.79 -11.12
N SER A 88 -9.62 -1.42 -9.97
CA SER A 88 -8.68 -2.32 -9.31
C SER A 88 -9.40 -3.59 -8.80
N VAL A 89 -8.67 -4.70 -8.73
CA VAL A 89 -9.09 -6.02 -8.22
C VAL A 89 -7.94 -6.65 -7.42
#